data_AF-A0A4Y2S989-F1
#
_entry.id   AF-A0A4Y2S989-F1
#
_cell.length_a   1.000
_cell.length_b   1.000
_cell.length_c   1.000
_cell.angle_alpha   90.00
_cell.angle_beta   90.00
_cell.angle_gamma   90.00
#
_symmetry.space_group_name_H-M   'P 1'
#
loop_
_entity.id
_entity.type
_entity.pdbx_description
1 polymer ?
#
loop_
_entity_poly.entity_id
_entity_poly.type
_entity_poly.pdbx_seq_one_letter_code
_entity_poly.pdbx_strand_id
1 'polypeptide(L)'
;MREQTNRQKKQRNMGNPIHLLSLLHIKGLLRKSILKEWQTSRKNGDTGRKICNIMPSVSLRPNNWIREDVIFFSQHGPFPAYLKRFHLSDSDYCSCGEIGTALHYATECIYTVS
;
A
#
# COMPACT_ATOMS: atom_id res chain seq x y z
N MET A 1 54.13 -9.36 6.43
CA MET A 1 53.50 -10.70 6.53
C MET A 1 52.02 -10.70 7.00
N ARG A 2 51.36 -9.55 7.21
CA ARG A 2 49.94 -9.47 7.68
C ARG A 2 48.91 -9.11 6.59
N GLU A 3 49.34 -8.80 5.37
CA GLU A 3 48.43 -8.37 4.29
C GLU A 3 47.87 -9.52 3.45
N GLN A 4 48.57 -10.65 3.36
CA GLN A 4 48.12 -11.81 2.59
C GLN A 4 46.95 -12.56 3.26
N THR A 5 46.89 -12.56 4.59
CA THR A 5 45.79 -13.16 5.38
C THR A 5 44.49 -12.37 5.29
N ASN A 6 44.53 -11.08 4.97
CA ASN A 6 43.34 -10.25 4.78
C ASN A 6 42.72 -10.40 3.38
N ARG A 7 43.51 -10.75 2.35
CA ARG A 7 42.99 -11.04 1.00
C ARG A 7 42.20 -12.35 0.95
N GLN A 8 42.61 -13.37 1.72
CA GLN A 8 41.88 -14.64 1.83
C GLN A 8 40.62 -14.57 2.70
N LYS A 9 40.54 -13.62 3.65
CA LYS A 9 39.31 -13.36 4.41
C LYS A 9 38.26 -12.58 3.62
N LYS A 10 38.65 -11.79 2.62
CA LYS A 10 37.72 -11.01 1.79
C LYS A 10 37.01 -11.82 0.70
N GLN A 11 37.42 -13.08 0.45
CA GLN A 11 36.82 -13.94 -0.58
C GLN A 11 35.79 -14.96 -0.05
N ARG A 12 35.57 -15.04 1.26
CA ARG A 12 34.52 -15.90 1.84
C ARG A 12 33.30 -15.06 2.18
N ASN A 13 32.38 -14.91 1.22
CA ASN A 13 30.94 -14.63 1.45
C ASN A 13 30.12 -14.48 0.14
N MET A 14 30.61 -14.94 -1.01
CA MET A 14 29.70 -15.21 -2.14
C MET A 14 29.09 -16.60 -1.93
N GLY A 15 27.83 -16.65 -1.48
CA GLY A 15 27.08 -17.89 -1.38
C GLY A 15 27.07 -18.64 -2.72
N ASN A 16 27.02 -19.98 -2.67
CA ASN A 16 27.04 -20.85 -3.84
C ASN A 16 26.01 -20.37 -4.91
N PRO A 17 26.42 -20.17 -6.18
CA PRO A 17 25.55 -19.70 -7.25
C PRO A 17 24.25 -20.49 -7.41
N ILE A 18 24.29 -21.80 -7.19
CA ILE A 18 23.12 -22.70 -7.28
C ILE A 18 22.12 -22.38 -6.16
N HIS A 19 22.61 -22.10 -4.96
CA HIS A 19 21.79 -21.75 -3.81
C HIS A 19 21.12 -20.36 -4.00
N LEU A 20 21.82 -19.41 -4.61
CA LEU A 20 21.25 -18.11 -4.96
C LEU A 20 20.17 -18.23 -6.04
N LEU A 21 20.38 -19.08 -7.05
CA LEU A 21 19.40 -19.36 -8.10
C LEU A 21 18.12 -20.00 -7.55
N SER A 22 18.28 -20.98 -6.65
CA SER A 22 17.19 -21.64 -5.90
C SER A 22 16.39 -20.63 -5.06
N LEU A 23 17.09 -19.77 -4.31
CA LEU A 23 16.44 -18.76 -3.47
C LEU A 23 15.66 -17.73 -4.29
N LEU A 24 16.21 -17.27 -5.41
CA LEU A 24 15.53 -16.35 -6.32
C LEU A 24 14.26 -16.99 -6.92
N HIS A 25 14.32 -18.27 -7.27
CA HIS A 25 13.18 -19.03 -7.78
C HIS A 25 12.06 -19.15 -6.74
N ILE A 26 12.39 -19.60 -5.52
CA ILE A 26 11.43 -19.75 -4.41
C ILE A 26 10.81 -18.38 -4.06
N LYS A 27 11.63 -17.33 -3.99
CA LYS A 27 11.15 -15.97 -3.73
C LYS A 27 10.19 -15.48 -4.82
N GLY A 28 10.45 -15.85 -6.07
CA GLY A 28 9.55 -15.57 -7.20
C GLY A 28 8.21 -16.29 -7.08
N LEU A 29 8.22 -17.57 -6.71
CA LEU A 29 7.01 -18.37 -6.50
C LEU A 29 6.16 -17.82 -5.35
N LEU A 30 6.79 -17.52 -4.21
CA LEU A 30 6.11 -16.96 -3.04
C LEU A 30 5.43 -15.63 -3.36
N ARG A 31 6.14 -14.72 -4.04
CA ARG A 31 5.56 -13.43 -4.46
C ARG A 31 4.33 -13.60 -5.34
N LYS A 32 4.36 -14.55 -6.28
CA LYS A 32 3.20 -14.84 -7.14
C LYS A 32 2.03 -15.42 -6.34
N SER A 33 2.28 -16.34 -5.41
CA SER A 33 1.24 -16.94 -4.58
C SER A 33 0.56 -15.91 -3.69
N ILE A 34 1.35 -15.11 -2.95
CA ILE A 34 0.85 -14.05 -2.06
C ILE A 34 0.02 -13.02 -2.85
N LEU A 35 0.49 -12.60 -4.02
CA LEU A 35 -0.27 -11.68 -4.87
C LEU A 35 -1.62 -12.24 -5.30
N LYS A 36 -1.65 -13.52 -5.69
CA LYS A 36 -2.87 -14.19 -6.14
C LYS A 36 -3.88 -14.33 -5.01
N GLU A 37 -3.44 -14.76 -3.83
CA GLU A 37 -4.29 -14.88 -2.65
C GLU A 37 -4.83 -13.52 -2.21
N TRP A 38 -3.96 -12.51 -2.15
CA TRP A 38 -4.39 -11.16 -1.76
C TRP A 38 -5.40 -10.58 -2.75
N GLN A 39 -5.17 -10.71 -4.05
CA GLN A 39 -6.14 -10.26 -5.06
C GLN A 39 -7.49 -11.01 -4.94
N THR A 40 -7.46 -12.30 -4.61
CA THR A 40 -8.68 -13.12 -4.45
C THR A 40 -9.47 -12.69 -3.22
N SER A 41 -8.79 -12.55 -2.07
CA SER A 41 -9.39 -12.03 -0.84
C SER A 41 -10.03 -10.66 -1.07
N ARG A 42 -9.35 -9.77 -1.81
CA ARG A 42 -9.87 -8.44 -2.14
C ARG A 42 -11.12 -8.47 -3.03
N LYS A 43 -11.19 -9.39 -4.00
CA LYS A 43 -12.37 -9.55 -4.87
C LYS A 43 -13.58 -10.09 -4.11
N ASN A 44 -13.36 -10.92 -3.10
CA ASN A 44 -14.41 -11.55 -2.30
C ASN A 44 -14.87 -10.69 -1.11
N GLY A 45 -14.16 -9.61 -0.79
CA GLY A 45 -14.51 -8.71 0.30
C GLY A 45 -15.62 -7.72 -0.07
N ASP A 46 -16.55 -7.47 0.84
CA ASP A 46 -17.63 -6.50 0.64
C ASP A 46 -17.22 -5.05 0.93
N THR A 47 -16.13 -4.85 1.68
CA THR A 47 -15.61 -3.53 2.05
C THR A 47 -14.66 -3.00 0.99
N GLY A 48 -14.77 -1.71 0.65
CA GLY A 48 -13.82 -1.04 -0.25
C GLY A 48 -14.08 -1.21 -1.75
N ARG A 49 -15.29 -1.62 -2.17
CA ARG A 49 -15.68 -1.76 -3.59
C ARG A 49 -15.35 -0.52 -4.44
N LYS A 50 -15.54 0.70 -3.89
CA LYS A 50 -15.17 1.95 -4.57
C LYS A 50 -13.68 2.03 -4.91
N ILE A 51 -12.80 1.64 -3.97
CA ILE A 51 -11.34 1.62 -4.16
C ILE A 51 -10.96 0.52 -5.16
N CYS A 52 -11.64 -0.63 -5.16
CA CYS A 52 -11.41 -1.69 -6.14
C CYS A 52 -11.78 -1.27 -7.57
N ASN A 53 -12.75 -0.38 -7.77
CA ASN A 53 -13.08 0.14 -9.10
C ASN A 53 -11.98 1.09 -9.64
N ILE A 54 -11.38 1.87 -8.74
CA ILE A 54 -10.36 2.88 -9.08
C ILE A 54 -8.98 2.22 -9.22
N MET A 55 -8.66 1.27 -8.34
CA MET A 55 -7.43 0.49 -8.34
C MET A 55 -7.76 -1.02 -8.35
N PRO A 56 -8.06 -1.60 -9.52
CA PRO A 56 -8.57 -2.96 -9.65
C PRO A 56 -7.51 -4.04 -9.42
N SER A 57 -6.24 -3.72 -9.69
CA SER A 57 -5.14 -4.66 -9.53
C SER A 57 -4.26 -4.31 -8.34
N VAL A 58 -3.95 -5.34 -7.56
CA VAL A 58 -2.89 -5.34 -6.59
C VAL A 58 -1.55 -5.52 -7.33
N SER A 59 -0.56 -4.68 -7.02
CA SER A 59 0.77 -4.71 -7.63
C SER A 59 1.85 -4.62 -6.56
N LEU A 60 2.93 -5.40 -6.72
CA LEU A 60 4.18 -5.22 -5.97
C LEU A 60 5.09 -4.15 -6.60
N ARG A 61 4.82 -3.75 -7.84
CA ARG A 61 5.50 -2.61 -8.46
C ARG A 61 4.90 -1.33 -7.89
N PRO A 62 5.73 -0.33 -7.55
CA PRO A 62 5.25 1.02 -7.30
C PRO A 62 4.41 1.43 -8.50
N ASN A 63 3.18 1.82 -8.25
CA ASN A 63 2.32 2.40 -9.26
C ASN A 63 2.64 3.91 -9.35
N ASN A 64 2.26 4.58 -10.44
CA ASN A 64 2.47 6.04 -10.57
C ASN A 64 1.51 6.86 -9.68
N TRP A 65 0.90 6.24 -8.68
CA TRP A 65 -0.05 6.93 -7.82
C TRP A 65 0.76 7.74 -6.82
N ILE A 66 0.48 9.05 -6.79
CA ILE A 66 1.03 9.90 -5.75
C ILE A 66 0.36 9.53 -4.41
N ARG A 67 1.07 9.79 -3.31
CA ARG A 67 0.62 9.42 -1.97
C ARG A 67 -0.74 10.05 -1.65
N GLU A 68 -0.97 11.25 -2.17
CA GLU A 68 -2.17 12.05 -2.01
C GLU A 68 -3.39 11.35 -2.62
N ASP A 69 -3.27 10.82 -3.85
CA ASP A 69 -4.35 10.07 -4.51
C ASP A 69 -4.70 8.80 -3.74
N VAL A 70 -3.68 8.08 -3.26
CA VAL A 70 -3.90 6.86 -2.47
C VAL A 70 -4.68 7.20 -1.21
N ILE A 71 -4.28 8.24 -0.47
CA ILE A 71 -4.96 8.71 0.75
C ILE A 71 -6.40 9.15 0.42
N PHE A 72 -6.57 9.92 -0.66
CA PHE A 72 -7.86 10.46 -1.08
C PHE A 72 -8.86 9.36 -1.46
N PHE A 73 -8.51 8.49 -2.41
CA PHE A 73 -9.42 7.45 -2.90
C PHE A 73 -9.69 6.36 -1.90
N SER A 74 -8.74 6.08 -1.00
CA SER A 74 -8.97 5.17 0.12
C SER A 74 -9.82 5.77 1.24
N GLN A 75 -10.16 7.06 1.15
CA GLN A 75 -10.80 7.83 2.21
C GLN A 75 -9.98 7.80 3.52
N HIS A 76 -8.67 7.59 3.44
CA HIS A 76 -7.77 7.73 4.59
C HIS A 76 -7.45 9.21 4.81
N GLY A 77 -7.06 9.60 6.03
CA GLY A 77 -6.56 10.94 6.33
C GLY A 77 -7.43 11.72 7.31
N PRO A 78 -7.27 13.04 7.42
CA PRO A 78 -7.93 13.89 8.42
C PRO A 78 -9.38 14.22 8.03
N PHE A 79 -10.12 13.22 7.54
CA PHE A 79 -11.51 13.39 7.15
C PHE A 79 -12.43 12.93 8.29
N PRO A 80 -13.43 13.71 8.71
CA PRO A 80 -14.34 13.35 9.81
C PRO A 80 -14.91 11.94 9.70
N ALA A 81 -15.36 11.53 8.50
CA ALA A 81 -15.91 10.19 8.26
C ALA A 81 -14.88 9.07 8.48
N TYR A 82 -13.61 9.33 8.16
CA TYR A 82 -12.53 8.39 8.44
C TYR A 82 -12.26 8.29 9.94
N LEU A 83 -12.13 9.43 10.62
CA LEU A 83 -11.85 9.47 12.06
C LEU A 83 -12.96 8.79 12.87
N LYS A 84 -14.23 9.01 12.50
CA LYS A 84 -15.37 8.35 13.15
C LYS A 84 -15.33 6.83 13.00
N ARG A 85 -14.98 6.30 11.81
CA ARG A 85 -14.85 4.85 11.56
C ARG A 85 -13.83 4.18 12.50
N PHE A 86 -12.76 4.89 12.84
CA PHE A 86 -11.72 4.39 13.75
C PHE A 86 -11.94 4.81 15.21
N HIS A 87 -13.12 5.36 15.54
CA HIS A 87 -13.45 5.82 16.89
C HIS A 87 -12.47 6.88 17.43
N LEU A 88 -11.87 7.67 16.52
CA LEU A 88 -10.98 8.78 16.85
C LEU A 88 -11.72 10.14 16.91
N SER A 89 -12.98 10.18 16.47
CA SER A 89 -13.87 11.33 16.52
C SER A 89 -15.29 10.86 16.84
N ASP A 90 -16.06 11.71 17.51
CA ASP A 90 -17.47 11.47 17.81
C ASP A 90 -18.42 11.85 16.67
N SER A 91 -17.93 12.60 15.67
CA SER A 91 -18.73 13.06 14.53
C SER A 91 -18.04 12.75 13.20
N ASP A 92 -18.82 12.34 12.21
CA ASP A 92 -18.44 12.22 10.80
C ASP A 92 -18.83 13.42 9.95
N TYR A 93 -19.40 14.47 10.56
CA TYR A 93 -19.86 15.66 9.86
C TYR A 93 -18.73 16.66 9.56
N CYS A 94 -18.80 17.26 8.37
CA CYS A 94 -18.10 18.47 7.98
C CYS A 94 -18.74 19.70 8.64
N SER A 95 -17.98 20.78 8.76
CA SER A 95 -18.49 22.08 9.22
C SER A 95 -19.62 22.65 8.35
N CYS A 96 -19.83 22.14 7.14
CA CYS A 96 -20.97 22.54 6.29
C CYS A 96 -22.24 21.70 6.52
N GLY A 97 -22.21 20.74 7.45
CA GLY A 97 -23.38 19.91 7.82
C GLY A 97 -23.54 18.59 7.06
N GLU A 98 -22.71 18.33 6.06
CA GLU A 98 -22.70 17.06 5.29
C GLU A 98 -21.64 16.08 5.82
N ILE A 99 -21.66 14.83 5.36
CA ILE A 99 -20.66 13.83 5.77
C ILE A 99 -19.27 14.24 5.25
N GLY A 100 -18.33 14.44 6.16
CA GLY A 100 -16.95 14.84 5.88
C GLY A 100 -16.10 13.72 5.31
N THR A 101 -16.43 13.26 4.10
CA THR A 101 -15.57 12.35 3.31
C THR A 101 -14.56 13.12 2.47
N ALA A 102 -13.48 12.46 2.05
CA ALA A 102 -12.50 13.05 1.12
C ALA A 102 -13.15 13.61 -0.14
N LEU A 103 -14.08 12.84 -0.74
CA LEU A 103 -14.79 13.23 -1.95
C LEU A 103 -15.63 14.50 -1.73
N HIS A 104 -16.38 14.56 -0.63
CA HIS A 104 -17.17 15.73 -0.26
C HIS A 104 -16.32 17.01 -0.21
N TYR A 105 -15.14 16.95 0.44
CA TYR A 105 -14.22 18.09 0.48
C TYR A 105 -13.66 18.48 -0.89
N ALA A 106 -13.55 17.57 -1.85
CA ALA A 106 -13.03 17.89 -3.18
C ALA A 106 -14.08 18.45 -4.14
N THR A 107 -15.35 18.08 -3.99
CA THR A 107 -16.36 18.35 -5.03
C THR A 107 -17.58 19.13 -4.55
N GLU A 108 -17.89 19.12 -3.26
CA GLU A 108 -19.20 19.57 -2.74
C GLU A 108 -19.09 20.58 -1.60
N CYS A 109 -18.02 20.54 -0.82
CA CYS A 109 -17.90 21.37 0.37
C CYS A 109 -17.74 22.85 0.01
N ILE A 110 -18.71 23.67 0.41
CA ILE A 110 -18.76 25.12 0.15
C ILE A 110 -17.53 25.90 0.65
N TYR A 111 -16.73 25.31 1.55
CA TYR A 111 -15.53 25.95 2.11
C TYR A 111 -14.25 25.64 1.31
N THR A 112 -14.32 24.70 0.37
CA THR A 112 -13.18 24.29 -0.46
C THR A 112 -13.47 24.41 -1.95
N VAL A 113 -14.74 24.48 -2.36
CA VAL A 113 -15.12 24.84 -3.73
C VAL A 113 -14.73 26.33 -3.93
N SER A 114 -13.74 26.57 -4.79
CA SER A 114 -13.25 27.91 -5.15
C SER A 114 -14.09 28.57 -6.23
#